data_AF-A0A5N6H6U4-F1
#
_entry.id   AF-A0A5N6H6U4-F1
#
_cell.length_a   1.000
_cell.length_b   1.000
_cell.length_c   1.000
_cell.angle_alpha   90.00
_cell.angle_beta   90.00
_cell.angle_gamma   90.00
#
_symmetry.space_group_name_H-M   'P 1'
#
loop_
_entity.id
_entity.type
_entity.pdbx_description
1 polymer ?
#
loop_
_entity_poly.entity_id
_entity_poly.type
_entity_poly.pdbx_seq_one_letter_code
_entity_poly.pdbx_strand_id
1 'polypeptide(L)'
;MLLRKPKEFERVAQTWATLYAGAPSKNAGEGSGGATNESLRQQELKSREEQEKEDLAKYVSRLSPLSTRRTCLTSISRYDGYNKDLIDRFCSMGFDVDRVVAAFKYYGIDRMNGEDYELEEAYMGDVTARLLGEP
;
A
#
# COMPACT_ATOMS: atom_id res chain seq x y z
N MET A 1 -38.40 38.46 -39.82
CA MET A 1 -37.00 38.47 -39.32
C MET A 1 -36.73 37.14 -38.63
N LEU A 2 -35.91 36.27 -39.26
CA LEU A 2 -35.68 34.87 -38.88
C LEU A 2 -34.31 34.73 -38.18
N LEU A 3 -34.31 34.81 -36.85
CA LEU A 3 -33.14 34.52 -36.00
C LEU A 3 -33.55 33.71 -34.75
N ARG A 4 -34.60 32.89 -34.86
CA ARG A 4 -35.10 32.09 -33.73
C ARG A 4 -34.16 30.94 -33.36
N LYS A 5 -33.41 30.40 -34.34
CA LYS A 5 -32.56 29.20 -34.16
C LYS A 5 -31.30 29.23 -35.04
N PRO A 6 -30.25 29.96 -34.63
CA PRO A 6 -29.03 30.12 -35.43
C PRO A 6 -28.28 28.80 -35.69
N LYS A 7 -28.27 27.87 -34.72
CA LYS A 7 -27.58 26.57 -34.86
C LYS A 7 -28.25 25.63 -35.88
N GLU A 8 -29.58 25.68 -36.00
CA GLU A 8 -30.29 24.89 -37.00
C GLU A 8 -30.02 25.44 -38.40
N PHE A 9 -29.98 26.76 -38.55
CA PHE A 9 -29.62 27.41 -39.81
C PHE A 9 -28.21 27.02 -40.27
N GLU A 10 -27.22 27.05 -39.36
CA GLU A 10 -25.84 26.65 -39.69
C GLU A 10 -25.76 25.22 -40.23
N ARG A 11 -26.50 24.27 -39.62
CA ARG A 11 -26.55 22.88 -40.09
C ARG A 11 -27.14 22.76 -41.49
N VAL A 12 -28.26 23.44 -41.73
CA VAL A 12 -28.93 23.43 -43.05
C VAL A 12 -28.07 24.11 -44.10
N ALA A 13 -27.45 25.25 -43.77
CA ALA A 13 -26.56 25.96 -44.68
C ALA A 13 -25.33 25.11 -45.06
N GLN A 14 -24.78 24.37 -44.09
CA GLN A 14 -23.64 23.49 -44.34
C GLN A 14 -23.99 22.31 -45.26
N THR A 15 -25.14 21.66 -45.07
CA THR A 15 -25.58 20.60 -45.99
C THR A 15 -25.80 21.13 -47.40
N TRP A 16 -26.39 22.31 -47.54
CA TRP A 16 -26.51 22.97 -48.83
C TRP A 16 -25.16 23.29 -49.47
N ALA A 17 -24.20 23.81 -48.70
CA ALA A 17 -22.85 24.12 -49.19
C ALA A 17 -22.12 22.86 -49.69
N THR A 18 -22.27 21.72 -49.02
CA THR A 18 -21.70 20.45 -49.49
C THR A 18 -22.39 19.96 -50.77
N LEU A 19 -23.73 19.99 -50.83
CA LEU A 19 -24.49 19.46 -51.95
C LEU A 19 -24.35 20.30 -53.24
N TYR A 20 -24.33 21.62 -53.10
CA TYR A 20 -24.42 22.52 -54.25
C TYR A 20 -23.16 23.33 -54.54
N ALA A 21 -22.33 23.58 -53.51
CA ALA A 21 -21.10 24.38 -53.66
C ALA A 21 -19.82 23.53 -53.56
N GLY A 22 -19.94 22.19 -53.42
CA GLY A 22 -18.80 21.28 -53.32
C GLY A 22 -17.92 21.53 -52.09
N ALA A 23 -18.47 22.15 -51.03
CA ALA A 23 -17.72 22.42 -49.83
C ALA A 23 -17.29 21.10 -49.15
N PRO A 24 -16.04 20.99 -48.67
CA PRO A 24 -15.57 19.78 -47.98
C PRO A 24 -16.47 19.53 -46.77
N SER A 25 -17.11 18.36 -46.73
CA SER A 25 -17.94 17.98 -45.59
C SER A 25 -17.04 17.82 -44.37
N LYS A 26 -17.32 18.58 -43.31
CA LYS A 26 -16.67 18.39 -42.02
C LYS A 26 -17.00 16.96 -41.56
N ASN A 27 -16.04 16.04 -41.61
CA ASN A 27 -16.17 14.74 -40.97
C ASN A 27 -16.42 15.00 -39.49
N ALA A 28 -17.36 14.28 -38.88
CA ALA A 28 -17.81 14.47 -37.51
C ALA A 28 -16.71 14.31 -36.41
N GLY A 29 -15.42 14.25 -36.79
CA GLY A 29 -14.27 14.08 -35.91
C GLY A 29 -13.37 15.29 -35.73
N GLU A 30 -13.54 16.39 -36.47
CA GLU A 30 -12.60 17.53 -36.41
C GLU A 30 -13.33 18.85 -36.16
N GLY A 31 -13.64 19.14 -34.90
CA GLY A 31 -14.15 20.45 -34.51
C GLY A 31 -14.89 20.49 -33.18
N SER A 32 -14.11 20.46 -32.09
CA SER A 32 -14.26 21.34 -30.91
C SER A 32 -15.67 21.59 -30.36
N GLY A 33 -15.98 21.06 -29.16
CA GLY A 33 -17.01 21.66 -28.31
C GLY A 33 -17.90 20.76 -27.45
N GLY A 34 -17.48 19.57 -27.04
CA GLY A 34 -18.20 18.78 -26.05
C GLY A 34 -17.60 17.39 -25.92
N ALA A 35 -17.21 17.00 -24.71
CA ALA A 35 -16.70 15.66 -24.41
C ALA A 35 -17.57 14.60 -25.11
N THR A 36 -16.94 13.76 -25.94
CA THR A 36 -17.61 12.58 -26.48
C THR A 36 -18.18 11.76 -25.33
N ASN A 37 -19.27 11.03 -25.56
CA ASN A 37 -19.89 10.19 -24.52
C ASN A 37 -18.86 9.21 -23.90
N GLU A 38 -17.90 8.74 -24.70
CA GLU A 38 -16.74 7.96 -24.24
C GLU A 38 -15.75 8.76 -23.36
N SER A 39 -15.45 10.02 -23.71
CA SER A 39 -14.57 10.87 -22.90
C SER A 39 -15.18 11.21 -21.55
N LEU A 40 -16.52 11.34 -21.48
CA LEU A 40 -17.23 11.60 -20.22
C LEU A 40 -17.12 10.38 -19.29
N ARG A 41 -17.32 9.17 -19.83
CA ARG A 41 -17.16 7.91 -19.09
C ARG A 41 -15.73 7.69 -18.59
N GLN A 42 -14.73 8.04 -19.41
CA GLN A 42 -13.33 7.99 -19.00
C GLN A 42 -12.99 9.02 -17.92
N GLN A 43 -13.62 10.20 -17.96
CA GLN A 43 -13.43 11.23 -16.93
C GLN A 43 -14.05 10.81 -15.60
N GLU A 44 -15.24 10.19 -15.62
CA GLU A 44 -15.89 9.64 -14.43
C GLU A 44 -15.03 8.54 -13.78
N LEU A 45 -14.52 7.59 -14.58
CA LEU A 45 -13.64 6.53 -14.08
C LEU A 45 -12.37 7.09 -13.45
N LYS A 46 -11.71 8.05 -14.10
CA LYS A 46 -10.51 8.70 -13.55
C LYS A 46 -10.80 9.46 -12.26
N SER A 47 -11.91 10.19 -12.20
CA SER A 47 -12.31 10.91 -10.99
C SER A 47 -12.58 9.97 -9.83
N ARG A 48 -13.22 8.81 -10.10
CA ARG A 48 -13.46 7.77 -9.10
C ARG A 48 -12.16 7.11 -8.63
N GLU A 49 -11.25 6.78 -9.54
CA GLU A 49 -9.95 6.20 -9.19
C GLU A 49 -9.10 7.18 -8.36
N GLU A 50 -9.16 8.47 -8.67
CA GLU A 50 -8.46 9.51 -7.92
C GLU A 50 -9.05 9.68 -6.52
N GLN A 51 -10.38 9.63 -6.41
CA GLN A 51 -11.09 9.64 -5.14
C GLN A 51 -10.77 8.38 -4.30
N GLU A 52 -10.74 7.20 -4.91
CA GLU A 52 -10.33 5.95 -4.27
C GLU A 52 -8.87 6.02 -3.80
N LYS A 53 -7.95 6.60 -4.59
CA LYS A 53 -6.56 6.82 -4.20
C LYS A 53 -6.42 7.82 -3.05
N GLU A 54 -7.20 8.90 -3.06
CA GLU A 54 -7.22 9.88 -1.99
C GLU A 54 -7.73 9.27 -0.68
N ASP A 55 -8.81 8.49 -0.74
CA ASP A 55 -9.37 7.79 0.41
C ASP A 55 -8.39 6.74 0.96
N LEU A 56 -7.70 5.99 0.08
CA LEU A 56 -6.62 5.08 0.46
C LEU A 56 -5.45 5.83 1.11
N ALA A 57 -5.03 6.96 0.54
CA ALA A 57 -3.96 7.78 1.11
C ALA A 57 -4.34 8.33 2.49
N LYS A 58 -5.59 8.75 2.67
CA LYS A 58 -6.12 9.23 3.95
C LYS A 58 -6.28 8.11 4.98
N TYR A 59 -6.59 6.88 4.54
CA TYR A 59 -6.61 5.69 5.39
C TYR A 59 -5.19 5.31 5.83
N VAL A 60 -4.25 5.22 4.88
CA VAL A 60 -2.82 4.96 5.15
C VAL A 60 -2.23 6.03 6.06
N SER A 61 -2.55 7.31 5.84
CA SER A 61 -2.13 8.42 6.70
C SER A 61 -2.73 8.34 8.11
N ARG A 62 -3.99 7.92 8.26
CA ARG A 62 -4.61 7.70 9.58
C ARG A 62 -4.06 6.49 10.33
N LEU A 63 -3.50 5.52 9.63
CA LEU A 63 -2.75 4.42 10.24
C LEU A 63 -1.31 4.81 10.66
N SER A 64 -0.88 6.04 10.39
CA SER A 64 0.49 6.49 10.62
C SER A 64 0.89 6.89 12.06
N PRO A 65 0.03 7.36 13.00
CA PRO A 65 0.53 7.75 14.33
C PRO A 65 0.69 6.56 15.29
N LEU A 66 0.35 5.34 14.87
CA LEU A 66 0.68 4.12 15.63
C LEU A 66 1.97 3.45 15.14
N SER A 67 2.63 4.00 14.11
CA SER A 67 3.94 3.55 13.65
C SER A 67 5.12 3.94 14.57
N THR A 68 4.85 4.55 15.73
CA THR A 68 5.84 4.69 16.82
C THR A 68 5.72 3.56 17.85
N ARG A 69 4.76 2.63 17.72
CA ARG A 69 4.86 1.30 18.35
C ARG A 69 5.46 0.31 17.36
N ARG A 70 6.78 0.48 17.17
CA ARG A 70 7.77 -0.57 16.91
C ARG A 70 7.28 -1.68 15.97
N THR A 71 7.18 -1.36 14.68
CA THR A 71 7.05 -2.35 13.63
C THR A 71 8.15 -3.41 13.77
N CYS A 72 7.69 -4.62 13.96
CA CYS A 72 8.35 -5.91 14.03
C CYS A 72 9.09 -6.31 12.73
N LEU A 73 9.63 -5.35 11.99
CA LEU A 73 10.57 -5.54 10.87
C LEU A 73 12.06 -5.52 11.31
N THR A 74 12.34 -5.27 12.60
CA THR A 74 13.64 -5.54 13.26
C THR A 74 13.83 -7.01 13.68
N SER A 75 13.19 -7.95 13.00
CA SER A 75 12.95 -9.31 13.51
C SER A 75 13.91 -10.37 12.99
N ILE A 76 14.96 -10.07 12.23
CA ILE A 76 15.98 -11.08 11.88
C ILE A 76 17.31 -10.77 12.58
N SER A 77 17.79 -9.52 12.49
CA SER A 77 19.05 -9.14 13.13
C SER A 77 19.00 -9.18 14.65
N ARG A 78 17.84 -8.91 15.27
CA ARG A 78 17.73 -8.91 16.74
C ARG A 78 17.80 -10.30 17.36
N TYR A 79 17.43 -11.35 16.63
CA TYR A 79 17.54 -12.72 17.12
C TYR A 79 18.90 -13.33 16.83
N ASP A 80 19.84 -12.63 16.17
CA ASP A 80 21.23 -13.08 15.97
C ASP A 80 21.37 -14.51 15.38
N GLY A 81 20.39 -14.93 14.56
CA GLY A 81 20.34 -16.26 13.94
C GLY A 81 19.70 -17.35 14.81
N TYR A 82 19.24 -17.03 16.02
CA TYR A 82 18.41 -17.92 16.82
C TYR A 82 16.97 -17.98 16.30
N ASN A 83 16.30 -19.09 16.59
CA ASN A 83 14.89 -19.25 16.27
C ASN A 83 14.05 -18.19 16.98
N LYS A 84 13.17 -17.54 16.22
CA LYS A 84 12.30 -16.49 16.74
C LYS A 84 11.38 -17.03 17.83
N ASP A 85 10.70 -18.15 17.58
CA ASP A 85 9.66 -18.68 18.46
C ASP A 85 10.25 -19.09 19.81
N LEU A 86 11.46 -19.63 19.79
CA LEU A 86 12.23 -19.95 20.98
C LEU A 86 12.50 -18.69 21.82
N ILE A 87 12.98 -17.59 21.21
CA ILE A 87 13.21 -16.32 21.92
C ILE A 87 11.89 -15.65 22.34
N ASP A 88 10.83 -15.80 21.56
CA ASP A 88 9.52 -15.19 21.82
C ASP A 88 8.86 -15.79 23.08
N ARG A 89 9.15 -17.06 23.42
CA ARG A 89 8.73 -17.68 24.69
C ARG A 89 9.27 -16.89 25.89
N PHE A 90 10.53 -16.45 25.84
CA PHE A 90 11.12 -15.60 26.88
C PHE A 90 10.60 -14.17 26.84
N CYS A 91 10.38 -13.62 25.64
CA CYS A 91 9.81 -12.28 25.50
C CYS A 91 8.38 -12.20 26.02
N SER A 92 7.60 -13.27 25.87
CA SER A 92 6.25 -13.40 26.42
C SER A 92 6.22 -13.36 27.94
N MET A 93 7.32 -13.74 28.60
CA MET A 93 7.51 -13.60 30.05
C MET A 93 7.92 -12.18 30.48
N GLY A 94 8.14 -11.26 29.53
CA GLY A 94 8.50 -9.87 29.79
C GLY A 94 9.99 -9.56 29.70
N PHE A 95 10.81 -10.50 29.21
CA PHE A 95 12.23 -10.27 28.99
C PHE A 95 12.51 -9.59 27.64
N ASP A 96 13.53 -8.74 27.59
CA ASP A 96 13.98 -8.12 26.34
C ASP A 96 14.75 -9.11 25.46
N VAL A 97 14.45 -9.13 24.15
CA VAL A 97 15.17 -9.92 23.13
C VAL A 97 16.68 -9.81 23.27
N ASP A 98 17.20 -8.59 23.45
CA ASP A 98 18.63 -8.32 23.52
C ASP A 98 19.29 -8.98 24.75
N ARG A 99 18.57 -9.06 25.88
CA ARG A 99 19.04 -9.76 27.08
C ARG A 99 19.00 -11.27 26.91
N VAL A 100 17.93 -11.79 26.29
CA VAL A 100 17.78 -13.22 26.01
C VAL A 100 18.90 -13.69 25.09
N VAL A 101 19.15 -12.99 23.97
CA VAL A 101 20.24 -13.32 23.04
C VAL A 101 21.62 -13.27 23.74
N ALA A 102 21.84 -12.31 24.64
CA ALA A 102 23.08 -12.25 25.41
C ALA A 102 23.25 -13.46 26.36
N ALA A 103 22.17 -13.90 27.01
CA ALA A 103 22.18 -15.11 27.83
C ALA A 103 22.45 -16.37 26.99
N PHE A 104 21.83 -16.48 25.81
CA PHE A 104 22.05 -17.60 24.89
C PHE A 104 23.50 -17.71 24.43
N LYS A 105 24.14 -16.58 24.12
CA LYS A 105 25.57 -16.52 23.81
C LYS A 105 26.45 -16.95 24.99
N TYR A 106 26.06 -16.60 26.21
CA TYR A 106 26.82 -16.93 27.41
C TYR A 106 26.81 -18.44 27.69
N TYR A 107 25.65 -19.08 27.55
CA TYR A 107 25.50 -20.53 27.74
C TYR A 107 25.92 -21.36 26.50
N GLY A 108 26.31 -20.71 25.40
CA GLY A 108 26.74 -21.40 24.19
C GLY A 108 25.61 -22.15 23.49
N ILE A 109 24.37 -21.65 23.61
CA ILE A 109 23.22 -22.25 22.95
C ILE A 109 23.41 -22.14 21.44
N ASP A 110 23.26 -23.27 20.75
CA ASP A 110 23.42 -23.33 19.29
C ASP A 110 22.26 -22.62 18.59
N ARG A 111 22.59 -21.89 17.52
CA ARG A 111 21.59 -21.20 16.71
C ARG A 111 20.74 -22.18 15.90
N MET A 112 21.25 -23.39 15.67
CA MET A 112 20.61 -24.46 14.89
C MET A 112 20.00 -23.94 13.57
N ASN A 113 20.72 -23.07 12.85
CA ASN A 113 20.25 -22.38 11.63
C ASN A 113 18.88 -21.67 11.75
N GLY A 114 18.43 -21.35 12.96
CA GLY A 114 17.12 -20.79 13.23
C GLY A 114 15.98 -21.82 13.26
N GLU A 115 16.28 -23.12 13.28
CA GLU A 115 15.26 -24.17 13.46
C GLU A 115 14.69 -24.14 14.88
N ASP A 116 13.39 -24.41 15.00
CA ASP A 116 12.72 -24.51 16.30
C ASP A 116 13.09 -25.85 16.93
N TYR A 117 13.75 -25.80 18.09
CA TYR A 117 14.06 -26.97 18.88
C TYR A 117 13.70 -26.74 20.33
N GLU A 118 13.39 -27.82 21.02
CA GLU A 118 13.12 -27.76 22.45
C GLU A 118 14.44 -27.64 23.20
N LEU A 119 14.62 -26.51 23.88
CA LEU A 119 15.72 -26.32 24.80
C LEU A 119 15.48 -27.22 26.03
N GLU A 120 16.52 -27.91 26.50
CA GLU A 120 16.40 -28.73 27.71
C GLU A 120 16.01 -27.86 28.92
N GLU A 121 15.16 -28.39 29.81
CA GLU A 121 14.63 -27.64 30.96
C GLU A 121 15.72 -27.05 31.85
N ALA A 122 16.86 -27.73 31.97
CA ALA A 122 18.03 -27.22 32.68
C ALA A 122 18.55 -25.90 32.09
N TYR A 123 18.76 -25.85 30.76
CA TYR A 123 19.22 -24.64 30.08
C TYR A 123 18.16 -23.53 30.10
N MET A 124 16.86 -23.86 30.07
CA MET A 124 15.81 -22.85 30.25
C MET A 124 15.90 -22.21 31.65
N GLY A 125 16.07 -23.04 32.68
CA GLY A 125 16.26 -22.61 34.06
C GLY A 125 17.47 -21.67 34.19
N ASP A 126 18.63 -22.09 33.70
CA ASP A 126 19.87 -21.30 33.76
C ASP A 126 19.75 -19.95 33.05
N VAL A 127 19.15 -19.94 31.84
CA VAL A 127 18.90 -18.71 31.09
C VAL A 127 17.98 -17.77 31.88
N THR A 128 16.89 -18.28 32.45
CA THR A 128 15.96 -17.45 33.23
C THR A 128 16.59 -16.90 34.51
N ALA A 129 17.34 -17.71 35.27
CA ALA A 129 18.08 -17.28 36.46
C ALA A 129 19.03 -16.11 36.13
N ARG A 130 19.78 -16.24 35.02
CA ARG A 130 20.66 -15.18 34.53
C ARG A 130 19.92 -13.91 34.13
N LEU A 131 18.74 -14.03 33.52
CA LEU A 131 17.92 -12.88 33.14
C LEU A 131 17.34 -12.13 34.34
N LEU A 132 17.09 -12.85 35.44
CA LEU A 132 16.65 -12.29 36.74
C LEU A 132 17.79 -11.70 37.56
N GLY A 133 19.05 -11.90 37.14
CA GLY A 133 20.23 -11.42 37.86
C GLY A 133 20.64 -12.31 39.03
N GLU A 134 20.19 -13.56 39.04
CA GLU A 134 20.64 -14.57 39.99
C GLU A 134 22.02 -15.12 39.54
N PRO A 135 23.01 -15.23 40.45
CA PRO A 135 24.37 -15.64 40.13
C PRO A 135 24.53 -17.15 39.87
#